data_AF-A0A7S3E0L8-F1
#
_entry.id   AF-A0A7S3E0L8-F1
#
_cell.length_a   1.000
_cell.length_b   1.000
_cell.length_c   1.000
_cell.angle_alpha   90.00
_cell.angle_beta   90.00
_cell.angle_gamma   90.00
#
_symmetry.space_group_name_H-M   'P 1'
#
loop_
_entity.id
_entity.type
_entity.pdbx_description
1 polymer ?
#
loop_
_entity_poly.entity_id
_entity_poly.type
_entity_poly.pdbx_seq_one_letter_code
_entity_poly.pdbx_strand_id
1 'polypeptide(L)'
;MSALRCSSCFASPVGVAVRQPLARGGARGGSLAAVGAVGAPGKLSGGRFWAREQLRISRVRAAGEAEARTASEAEAKAEGAEDGGDGPSKSLIQMTNFSERYAKNTGTYFCSDPGVTAVVIKGLAEHKDTLGAPLCPCRHYEDKEAEVAQGFWNCPCVPMRERKECHCMLFLTEDNPFRGDEQTIDPNEVQSLTEEAKGAL
;
A
#
# COMPACT_ATOMS: atom_id res chain seq x y z
N MET A 1 -14.22 10.64 -58.64
CA MET A 1 -13.90 9.21 -58.41
C MET A 1 -12.49 8.96 -58.92
N SER A 2 -11.47 9.22 -58.08
CA SER A 2 -10.06 9.08 -58.44
C SER A 2 -9.58 7.67 -58.13
N ALA A 3 -9.01 7.01 -59.14
CA ALA A 3 -8.19 5.83 -58.98
C ALA A 3 -6.80 6.23 -58.44
N LEU A 4 -6.22 5.39 -57.59
CA LEU A 4 -4.77 5.15 -57.52
C LEU A 4 -4.53 3.77 -56.86
N ARG A 5 -4.04 2.84 -57.68
CA ARG A 5 -3.36 1.62 -57.27
C ARG A 5 -1.90 1.97 -56.92
N CYS A 6 -1.30 1.05 -56.16
CA CYS A 6 -0.02 0.39 -56.45
C CYS A 6 1.18 0.71 -55.55
N SER A 7 1.93 -0.38 -55.34
CA SER A 7 3.36 -0.50 -55.03
C SER A 7 3.76 -0.30 -53.56
N SER A 8 3.90 -1.38 -52.78
CA SER A 8 5.01 -2.34 -52.78
C SER A 8 6.28 -1.81 -52.10
N CYS A 9 6.89 -2.73 -51.33
CA CYS A 9 8.25 -2.69 -50.78
C CYS A 9 8.38 -2.10 -49.37
N PHE A 10 8.34 -2.96 -48.35
CA PHE A 10 9.59 -3.32 -47.67
C PHE A 10 9.42 -4.64 -46.93
N ALA A 11 9.95 -5.71 -47.52
CA ALA A 11 10.35 -6.88 -46.79
C ALA A 11 11.70 -6.60 -46.14
N SER A 12 11.87 -6.98 -44.88
CA SER A 12 13.17 -7.51 -44.44
C SER A 12 13.00 -8.56 -43.34
N PRO A 13 13.78 -9.66 -43.44
CA PRO A 13 13.91 -10.70 -42.41
C PRO A 13 14.71 -10.11 -41.23
N VAL A 14 14.71 -10.67 -40.02
CA VAL A 14 15.68 -11.67 -39.56
C VAL A 14 15.12 -12.24 -38.24
N GLY A 15 14.81 -13.53 -38.21
CA GLY A 15 14.76 -14.26 -36.93
C GLY A 15 16.18 -14.60 -36.48
N VAL A 16 16.40 -14.79 -35.17
CA VAL A 16 17.27 -15.86 -34.62
C VAL A 16 17.40 -15.76 -33.10
N ALA A 17 17.04 -16.89 -32.47
CA ALA A 17 17.63 -17.53 -31.30
C ALA A 17 17.61 -16.86 -29.92
N VAL A 18 16.66 -17.35 -29.13
CA VAL A 18 16.85 -17.82 -27.75
C VAL A 18 18.22 -18.48 -27.54
N ARG A 19 18.95 -18.04 -26.50
CA ARG A 19 20.09 -18.76 -25.93
C ARG A 19 19.96 -18.87 -24.42
N GLN A 20 19.59 -20.08 -23.98
CA GLN A 20 19.89 -20.59 -22.65
C GLN A 20 21.37 -21.00 -22.56
N PRO A 21 22.03 -20.89 -21.40
CA PRO A 21 23.26 -21.62 -21.14
C PRO A 21 23.00 -22.93 -20.38
N LEU A 22 23.29 -24.05 -21.06
CA LEU A 22 23.53 -25.37 -20.51
C LEU A 22 25.03 -25.67 -20.56
N ALA A 23 25.63 -26.11 -19.44
CA ALA A 23 26.80 -27.01 -19.38
C ALA A 23 26.99 -27.48 -17.92
N ARG A 24 26.76 -28.77 -17.60
CA ARG A 24 27.71 -29.92 -17.64
C ARG A 24 28.91 -29.74 -16.69
N GLY A 25 29.30 -30.65 -15.80
CA GLY A 25 28.91 -32.03 -15.47
C GLY A 25 30.12 -32.76 -14.81
N GLY A 26 29.88 -33.85 -14.05
CA GLY A 26 30.90 -34.83 -13.61
C GLY A 26 30.79 -35.19 -12.10
N ALA A 27 30.11 -36.27 -11.67
CA ALA A 27 30.38 -37.71 -11.78
C ALA A 27 31.49 -38.25 -10.84
N ARG A 28 31.10 -38.91 -9.73
CA ARG A 28 31.61 -40.16 -9.06
C ARG A 28 30.53 -40.53 -8.00
N GLY A 29 30.02 -41.75 -7.76
CA GLY A 29 30.52 -43.11 -7.88
C GLY A 29 30.64 -43.73 -6.47
N GLY A 30 29.76 -44.67 -6.09
CA GLY A 30 29.83 -45.47 -4.85
C GLY A 30 28.46 -45.69 -4.19
N SER A 31 27.74 -46.79 -4.46
CA SER A 31 27.86 -48.14 -3.87
C SER A 31 27.13 -48.29 -2.51
N LEU A 32 26.05 -49.07 -2.56
CA LEU A 32 25.57 -50.06 -1.57
C LEU A 32 25.55 -49.68 -0.09
N ALA A 33 24.35 -49.61 0.51
CA ALA A 33 23.94 -50.52 1.59
C ALA A 33 22.53 -50.19 2.07
N ALA A 34 21.63 -51.15 1.92
CA ALA A 34 20.44 -51.26 2.75
C ALA A 34 20.87 -51.67 4.17
N VAL A 35 20.51 -50.85 5.16
CA VAL A 35 20.30 -51.20 6.57
C VAL A 35 19.18 -50.26 7.04
N GLY A 36 18.02 -50.72 7.46
CA GLY A 36 17.83 -51.60 8.60
C GLY A 36 17.05 -50.78 9.63
N ALA A 37 15.79 -51.13 9.83
CA ALA A 37 14.95 -50.58 10.87
C ALA A 37 15.58 -50.84 12.26
N VAL A 38 15.90 -49.77 12.98
CA VAL A 38 16.06 -49.68 14.44
C VAL A 38 15.87 -48.19 14.74
N GLY A 39 15.11 -47.69 15.69
CA GLY A 39 14.48 -48.19 16.89
C GLY A 39 13.97 -46.92 17.59
N ALA A 40 12.84 -47.01 18.29
CA ALA A 40 12.31 -45.90 19.08
C ALA A 40 13.40 -45.35 20.03
N PRO A 41 13.62 -44.03 20.13
CA PRO A 41 14.50 -43.50 21.15
C PRO A 41 13.81 -43.65 22.50
N GLY A 42 14.33 -44.62 23.25
CA GLY A 42 14.08 -44.80 24.66
C GLY A 42 14.29 -43.49 25.42
N LYS A 43 13.50 -43.39 26.49
CA LYS A 43 13.63 -42.45 27.59
C LYS A 43 15.11 -42.25 27.95
N LEU A 44 15.70 -41.14 27.54
CA LEU A 44 16.95 -40.63 28.09
C LEU A 44 16.71 -39.19 28.54
N SER A 45 16.82 -39.06 29.85
CA SER A 45 16.69 -37.86 30.68
C SER A 45 17.35 -36.62 30.04
N GLY A 46 16.55 -35.63 29.68
CA GLY A 46 17.07 -34.38 29.11
C GLY A 46 16.05 -33.25 28.95
N GLY A 47 15.03 -33.19 29.81
CA GLY A 47 13.90 -32.24 29.75
C GLY A 47 14.22 -30.75 29.91
N ARG A 48 15.49 -30.34 29.79
CA ARG A 48 15.94 -28.94 29.94
C ARG A 48 16.30 -28.25 28.63
N PHE A 49 16.44 -29.00 27.54
CA PHE A 49 16.83 -28.44 26.23
C PHE A 49 15.59 -27.98 25.44
N TRP A 50 14.54 -28.80 25.38
CA TRP A 50 13.27 -28.47 24.70
C TRP A 50 12.49 -27.35 25.41
N ALA A 51 12.51 -27.32 26.75
CA ALA A 51 11.89 -26.23 27.51
C ALA A 51 12.56 -24.88 27.19
N ARG A 52 13.89 -24.85 27.02
CA ARG A 52 14.65 -23.63 26.75
C ARG A 52 14.41 -23.07 25.35
N GLU A 53 14.22 -23.96 24.36
CA GLU A 53 13.90 -23.55 22.98
C GLU A 53 12.43 -23.13 22.85
N GLN A 54 11.49 -23.86 23.49
CA GLN A 54 10.08 -23.43 23.57
C GLN A 54 9.92 -22.08 24.30
N LEU A 55 10.65 -21.86 25.41
CA LEU A 55 10.69 -20.58 26.11
C LEU A 55 11.22 -19.43 25.24
N ARG A 56 12.16 -19.69 24.32
CA ARG A 56 12.63 -18.70 23.34
C ARG A 56 11.57 -18.36 22.31
N ILE A 57 10.95 -19.36 21.69
CA ILE A 57 9.89 -19.14 20.68
C ILE A 57 8.69 -18.40 21.29
N SER A 58 8.27 -18.78 22.51
CA SER A 58 7.21 -18.08 23.24
C SER A 58 7.59 -16.63 23.58
N ARG A 59 8.86 -16.34 23.91
CA ARG A 59 9.33 -14.96 24.13
C ARG A 59 9.34 -14.13 22.84
N VAL A 60 9.75 -14.71 21.71
CA VAL A 60 9.77 -14.00 20.43
C VAL A 60 8.35 -13.68 19.97
N ARG A 61 7.40 -14.62 20.15
CA ARG A 61 5.98 -14.38 19.83
C ARG A 61 5.34 -13.36 20.77
N ALA A 62 5.60 -13.45 22.08
CA ALA A 62 5.13 -12.48 23.06
C ALA A 62 5.72 -11.07 22.85
N ALA A 63 6.97 -10.96 22.38
CA ALA A 63 7.57 -9.68 22.00
C ALA A 63 6.89 -9.07 20.77
N GLY A 64 6.62 -9.88 19.74
CA GLY A 64 5.87 -9.43 18.56
C GLY A 64 4.42 -9.02 18.86
N GLU A 65 3.75 -9.72 19.77
CA GLU A 65 2.39 -9.38 20.23
C GLU A 65 2.36 -8.13 21.13
N ALA A 66 3.45 -7.81 21.83
CA ALA A 66 3.60 -6.59 22.62
C ALA A 66 3.88 -5.35 21.75
N GLU A 67 4.75 -5.48 20.73
CA GLU A 67 5.02 -4.40 19.77
C GLU A 67 3.77 -3.99 18.98
N ALA A 68 2.93 -4.95 18.60
CA ALA A 68 1.68 -4.69 17.89
C ALA A 68 0.65 -3.90 18.74
N ARG A 69 0.62 -4.11 20.07
CA ARG A 69 -0.29 -3.40 20.99
C ARG A 69 0.16 -1.96 21.24
N THR A 70 1.47 -1.72 21.31
CA THR A 70 2.00 -0.36 21.49
C THR A 70 1.76 0.55 20.28
N ALA A 71 1.57 0.00 19.08
CA ALA A 71 1.21 0.76 17.90
C ALA A 71 -0.25 1.28 17.92
N SER A 72 -1.19 0.48 18.45
CA SER A 72 -2.61 0.88 18.48
C SER A 72 -2.97 1.85 19.59
N GLU A 73 -2.24 1.85 20.72
CA GLU A 73 -2.53 2.73 21.85
C GLU A 73 -1.95 4.16 21.70
N ALA A 74 -1.05 4.38 20.75
CA ALA A 74 -0.50 5.71 20.45
C ALA A 74 -1.45 6.59 19.60
N GLU A 75 -2.45 6.00 18.94
CA GLU A 75 -3.40 6.75 18.09
C GLU A 75 -4.63 7.25 18.86
N ALA A 76 -4.87 6.78 20.09
CA ALA A 76 -6.08 7.08 20.86
C ALA A 76 -5.97 8.30 21.82
N LYS A 77 -4.89 9.08 21.76
CA LYS A 77 -4.69 10.27 22.60
C LYS A 77 -4.36 11.51 21.79
N ALA A 78 -5.35 12.03 21.07
CA ALA A 78 -5.29 13.36 20.47
C ALA A 78 -6.68 14.01 20.41
N GLU A 79 -7.47 13.87 21.48
CA GLU A 79 -8.65 14.73 21.66
C GLU A 79 -8.21 16.05 22.29
N GLY A 80 -8.51 17.16 21.59
CA GLY A 80 -8.48 18.51 22.14
C GLY A 80 -7.15 19.26 21.98
N ALA A 81 -6.97 19.95 20.86
CA ALA A 81 -6.13 21.14 20.80
C ALA A 81 -6.80 22.17 19.89
N GLU A 82 -7.24 23.25 20.51
CA GLU A 82 -7.74 24.45 19.86
C GLU A 82 -6.64 25.00 18.92
N ASP A 83 -6.94 25.04 17.62
CA ASP A 83 -6.02 25.49 16.58
C ASP A 83 -6.24 26.98 16.30
N GLY A 84 -5.60 27.81 17.13
CA GLY A 84 -5.43 29.24 16.88
C GLY A 84 -4.11 29.54 16.16
N GLY A 85 -3.72 28.70 15.20
CA GLY A 85 -2.49 28.83 14.43
C GLY A 85 -2.77 28.80 12.93
N ASP A 86 -2.18 29.73 12.19
CA ASP A 86 -2.30 29.93 10.74
C ASP A 86 -1.60 28.82 9.92
N GLY A 87 -1.61 27.56 10.39
CA GLY A 87 -0.83 26.45 9.83
C GLY A 87 -1.64 25.16 9.64
N PRO A 88 -1.10 24.13 8.95
CA PRO A 88 -1.87 22.96 8.58
C PRO A 88 -2.13 22.07 9.80
N SER A 89 -3.37 21.57 9.92
CA SER A 89 -3.75 20.72 11.05
C SER A 89 -2.92 19.44 11.10
N LYS A 90 -2.75 18.86 12.30
CA LYS A 90 -1.99 17.62 12.49
C LYS A 90 -2.52 16.48 11.60
N SER A 91 -3.83 16.38 11.48
CA SER A 91 -4.50 15.36 10.67
C SER A 91 -4.32 15.60 9.18
N LEU A 92 -4.31 16.85 8.73
CA LEU A 92 -3.96 17.21 7.36
C LEU A 92 -2.53 16.76 7.04
N ILE A 93 -1.55 17.08 7.89
CA ILE A 93 -0.16 16.65 7.72
C ILE A 93 -0.05 15.13 7.67
N GLN A 94 -0.74 14.40 8.55
CA GLN A 94 -0.76 12.94 8.55
C GLN A 94 -1.34 12.39 7.25
N MET A 95 -2.45 12.95 6.76
CA MET A 95 -3.10 12.48 5.54
C MET A 95 -2.32 12.82 4.27
N THR A 96 -1.64 13.96 4.23
CA THR A 96 -0.72 14.31 3.15
C THR A 96 0.43 13.30 3.08
N ASN A 97 1.11 13.06 4.21
CA ASN A 97 2.21 12.09 4.27
C ASN A 97 1.76 10.66 3.92
N PHE A 98 0.56 10.25 4.35
CA PHE A 98 -0.04 8.98 3.97
C PHE A 98 -0.23 8.90 2.45
N SER A 99 -0.78 9.94 1.84
CA SER A 99 -1.09 9.98 0.42
C SER A 99 0.18 9.86 -0.43
N GLU A 100 1.24 10.62 -0.09
CA GLU A 100 2.52 10.51 -0.80
C GLU A 100 3.14 9.11 -0.68
N ARG A 101 3.17 8.55 0.53
CA ARG A 101 3.74 7.22 0.76
C ARG A 101 2.97 6.15 0.00
N TYR A 102 1.64 6.25 -0.01
CA TYR A 102 0.79 5.29 -0.71
C TYR A 102 0.91 5.41 -2.22
N ALA A 103 0.98 6.63 -2.77
CA ALA A 103 1.22 6.89 -4.18
C ALA A 103 2.54 6.27 -4.65
N LYS A 104 3.63 6.52 -3.91
CA LYS A 104 4.96 5.95 -4.18
C LYS A 104 4.96 4.42 -4.09
N ASN A 105 4.29 3.85 -3.09
CA ASN A 105 4.24 2.39 -2.89
C ASN A 105 3.42 1.66 -3.96
N THR A 106 2.34 2.28 -4.44
CA THR A 106 1.43 1.65 -5.42
C THR A 106 1.75 2.01 -6.87
N GLY A 107 2.69 2.94 -7.10
CA GLY A 107 3.04 3.42 -8.43
C GLY A 107 1.91 4.22 -9.07
N THR A 108 1.16 4.96 -8.27
CA THR A 108 0.08 5.85 -8.73
C THR A 108 0.48 7.30 -8.56
N TYR A 109 -0.21 8.18 -9.26
CA TYR A 109 0.10 9.61 -9.32
C TYR A 109 -1.11 10.42 -8.88
N PHE A 110 -0.86 11.67 -8.50
CA PHE A 110 -1.93 12.60 -8.17
C PHE A 110 -2.63 13.12 -9.44
N CYS A 111 -3.79 13.77 -9.24
CA CYS A 111 -4.47 14.48 -10.31
C CYS A 111 -3.58 15.59 -10.88
N SER A 112 -3.70 15.88 -12.17
CA SER A 112 -3.04 17.02 -12.81
C SER A 112 -3.44 18.36 -12.21
N ASP A 113 -4.63 18.42 -11.60
CA ASP A 113 -5.08 19.56 -10.80
C ASP A 113 -4.80 19.30 -9.30
N PRO A 114 -3.86 20.03 -8.68
CA PRO A 114 -3.55 19.86 -7.26
C PRO A 114 -4.70 20.29 -6.35
N GLY A 115 -5.64 21.13 -6.81
CA GLY A 115 -6.82 21.52 -6.03
C GLY A 115 -7.73 20.33 -5.70
N VAL A 116 -7.93 19.42 -6.66
CA VAL A 116 -8.69 18.18 -6.44
C VAL A 116 -8.02 17.31 -5.37
N THR A 117 -6.70 17.13 -5.48
CA THR A 117 -5.89 16.38 -4.53
C THR A 117 -6.02 16.98 -3.13
N ALA A 118 -5.92 18.30 -3.01
CA ALA A 118 -5.98 19.01 -1.75
C ALA A 118 -7.35 18.89 -1.06
N VAL A 119 -8.46 19.05 -1.79
CA VAL A 119 -9.83 18.91 -1.25
C VAL A 119 -10.07 17.50 -0.73
N VAL A 120 -9.59 16.47 -1.44
CA VAL A 120 -9.75 15.08 -1.02
C VAL A 120 -8.93 14.78 0.24
N ILE A 121 -7.69 15.25 0.31
CA ILE A 121 -6.84 15.08 1.51
C ILE A 121 -7.47 15.76 2.73
N LYS A 122 -8.00 16.98 2.56
CA LYS A 122 -8.72 17.69 3.62
C LYS A 122 -9.95 16.91 4.09
N GLY A 123 -10.79 16.43 3.17
CA GLY A 123 -11.96 15.63 3.54
C GLY A 123 -11.61 14.32 4.26
N LEU A 124 -10.50 13.67 3.88
CA LEU A 124 -9.99 12.49 4.59
C LEU A 124 -9.52 12.85 6.01
N ALA A 125 -8.86 14.00 6.18
CA ALA A 125 -8.42 14.49 7.48
C ALA A 125 -9.61 14.84 8.38
N GLU A 126 -10.63 15.52 7.85
CA GLU A 126 -11.86 15.86 8.58
C GLU A 126 -12.60 14.58 9.04
N HIS A 127 -12.71 13.56 8.19
CA HIS A 127 -13.30 12.28 8.60
C HIS A 127 -12.44 11.53 9.62
N LYS A 128 -11.10 11.63 9.53
CA LYS A 128 -10.20 11.06 10.55
C LYS A 128 -10.40 11.75 11.91
N ASP A 129 -10.59 13.06 11.93
CA ASP A 129 -10.82 13.82 13.17
C ASP A 129 -12.20 13.57 13.78
N THR A 130 -13.24 13.47 12.94
CA THR A 130 -14.63 13.34 13.41
C THR A 130 -15.04 11.89 13.70
N LEU A 131 -14.59 10.93 12.88
CA LEU A 131 -15.00 9.52 12.97
C LEU A 131 -13.87 8.60 13.49
N GLY A 132 -12.65 9.12 13.63
CA GLY A 132 -11.45 8.36 14.00
C GLY A 132 -10.77 7.63 12.83
N ALA A 133 -11.41 7.56 11.65
CA ALA A 133 -10.88 6.87 10.47
C ALA A 133 -11.10 7.68 9.17
N PRO A 134 -10.18 7.59 8.19
CA PRO A 134 -10.24 8.39 6.96
C PRO A 134 -11.22 7.77 5.94
N LEU A 135 -12.52 7.99 6.12
CA LEU A 135 -13.57 7.53 5.20
C LEU A 135 -13.54 8.32 3.86
N CYS A 136 -13.64 7.69 2.66
CA CYS A 136 -13.54 8.44 1.38
C CYS A 136 -14.63 9.53 1.30
N PRO A 137 -14.24 10.81 1.13
CA PRO A 137 -15.15 11.96 1.21
C PRO A 137 -16.05 12.12 -0.03
N CYS A 138 -15.71 11.50 -1.16
CA CYS A 138 -16.48 11.61 -2.41
C CYS A 138 -17.70 10.67 -2.49
N ARG A 139 -18.17 10.14 -1.36
CA ARG A 139 -19.36 9.30 -1.30
C ARG A 139 -20.32 9.82 -0.24
N HIS A 140 -21.60 9.61 -0.49
CA HIS A 140 -22.64 9.80 0.51
C HIS A 140 -22.86 8.49 1.29
N TYR A 141 -23.05 8.61 2.60
CA TYR A 141 -23.31 7.52 3.51
C TYR A 141 -24.50 7.90 4.40
N GLU A 142 -25.43 6.97 4.62
CA GLU A 142 -26.57 7.16 5.52
C GLU A 142 -26.13 7.12 6.98
N ASP A 143 -25.23 6.18 7.32
CA ASP A 143 -24.63 5.99 8.64
C ASP A 143 -23.11 5.88 8.48
N LYS A 144 -22.38 6.92 8.88
CA LYS A 144 -20.92 6.99 8.66
C LYS A 144 -20.17 6.10 9.64
N GLU A 145 -20.68 5.99 10.87
CA GLU A 145 -20.10 5.24 11.97
C GLU A 145 -20.13 3.73 11.68
N ALA A 146 -21.25 3.23 11.14
CA ALA A 146 -21.38 1.84 10.72
C ALA A 146 -20.42 1.49 9.57
N GLU A 147 -20.23 2.38 8.61
CA GLU A 147 -19.31 2.17 7.47
C GLU A 147 -17.85 2.22 7.89
N VAL A 148 -17.50 3.11 8.82
CA VAL A 148 -16.16 3.15 9.43
C VAL A 148 -15.86 1.84 10.16
N ALA A 149 -16.83 1.30 10.90
CA ALA A 149 -16.69 0.02 11.59
C ALA A 149 -16.55 -1.17 10.62
N GLN A 150 -17.23 -1.14 9.47
CA GLN A 150 -17.06 -2.15 8.41
C GLN A 150 -15.70 -2.04 7.72
N GLY A 151 -15.19 -0.82 7.55
CA GLY A 151 -13.86 -0.54 7.00
C GLY A 151 -13.72 -0.76 5.49
N PHE A 152 -14.82 -0.95 4.76
CA PHE A 152 -14.79 -1.13 3.31
C PHE A 152 -14.32 0.15 2.58
N TRP A 153 -14.80 1.30 3.04
CA TRP A 153 -14.55 2.62 2.46
C TRP A 153 -13.50 3.45 3.20
N ASN A 154 -12.87 2.89 4.24
CA ASN A 154 -11.74 3.53 4.90
C ASN A 154 -10.55 3.56 3.95
N CYS A 155 -9.97 4.74 3.75
CA CYS A 155 -8.86 4.94 2.85
C CYS A 155 -7.60 4.21 3.36
N PRO A 156 -6.95 3.34 2.57
CA PRO A 156 -7.25 3.00 1.18
C PRO A 156 -8.39 1.96 1.07
N CYS A 157 -9.45 2.33 0.35
CA CYS A 157 -10.67 1.52 0.23
C CYS A 157 -10.43 0.18 -0.52
N VAL A 158 -11.36 -0.77 -0.40
CA VAL A 158 -11.25 -2.08 -1.06
C VAL A 158 -10.99 -1.98 -2.58
N PRO A 159 -11.73 -1.16 -3.35
CA PRO A 159 -11.47 -1.00 -4.79
C PRO A 159 -10.05 -0.51 -5.10
N MET A 160 -9.53 0.40 -4.28
CA MET A 160 -8.17 0.91 -4.46
C MET A 160 -7.13 -0.16 -4.17
N ARG A 161 -7.33 -0.99 -3.14
CA ARG A 161 -6.39 -2.06 -2.77
C ARG A 161 -6.37 -3.21 -3.76
N GLU A 162 -7.52 -3.60 -4.28
CA GLU A 162 -7.64 -4.76 -5.17
C GLU A 162 -7.39 -4.43 -6.64
N ARG A 163 -7.84 -3.25 -7.10
CA ARG A 163 -7.90 -2.90 -8.53
C ARG A 163 -7.20 -1.58 -8.87
N LYS A 164 -6.72 -0.84 -7.87
CA LYS A 164 -6.19 0.53 -8.02
C LYS A 164 -7.20 1.52 -8.62
N GLU A 165 -8.49 1.30 -8.32
CA GLU A 165 -9.57 2.19 -8.75
C GLU A 165 -9.89 3.20 -7.63
N CYS A 166 -9.50 4.47 -7.83
CA CYS A 166 -9.78 5.56 -6.90
C CYS A 166 -10.83 6.51 -7.48
N HIS A 167 -12.09 6.38 -7.04
CA HIS A 167 -13.16 7.33 -7.44
C HIS A 167 -12.87 8.76 -6.98
N CYS A 168 -12.24 8.89 -5.81
CA CYS A 168 -11.81 10.15 -5.22
C CYS A 168 -10.73 10.87 -6.09
N MET A 169 -10.23 10.28 -7.20
CA MET A 169 -9.16 10.81 -8.09
C MET A 169 -7.84 11.17 -7.40
N LEU A 170 -7.62 10.65 -6.20
CA LEU A 170 -6.38 10.86 -5.44
C LEU A 170 -5.25 9.95 -5.93
N PHE A 171 -5.56 8.71 -6.32
CA PHE A 171 -4.57 7.75 -6.80
C PHE A 171 -4.92 7.30 -8.21
N LEU A 172 -4.23 7.87 -9.19
CA LEU A 172 -4.46 7.62 -10.61
C LEU A 172 -3.35 6.76 -11.21
N THR A 173 -3.72 5.83 -12.06
CA THR A 173 -2.79 4.99 -12.82
C THR A 173 -2.20 5.74 -14.01
N GLU A 174 -1.12 5.21 -14.58
CA GLU A 174 -0.43 5.80 -15.74
C GLU A 174 -1.34 5.98 -16.97
N ASP A 175 -2.37 5.16 -17.12
CA ASP A 175 -3.31 5.23 -18.24
C ASP A 175 -4.42 6.27 -18.08
N ASN A 176 -4.55 6.90 -16.91
CA ASN A 176 -5.63 7.85 -16.66
C ASN A 176 -5.36 9.23 -17.31
N PRO A 177 -6.32 9.82 -18.04
CA PRO A 177 -6.12 11.09 -18.74
C PRO A 177 -5.97 12.31 -17.83
N PHE A 178 -6.41 12.21 -16.57
CA PHE A 178 -6.31 13.30 -15.57
C PHE A 178 -5.11 13.12 -14.64
N ARG A 179 -4.26 12.14 -14.92
CA ARG A 179 -3.05 11.86 -14.15
C ARG A 179 -2.03 12.98 -14.35
N GLY A 180 -1.55 13.56 -13.26
CA GLY A 180 -0.35 14.40 -13.26
C GLY A 180 0.92 13.55 -13.29
N ASP A 181 2.06 14.21 -13.15
CA ASP A 181 3.37 13.53 -13.03
C ASP A 181 3.92 13.58 -11.59
N GLU A 182 3.21 14.28 -10.70
CA GLU A 182 3.59 14.52 -9.31
C GLU A 182 3.09 13.40 -8.38
N GLN A 183 3.92 13.01 -7.41
CA GLN A 183 3.59 12.08 -6.31
C GLN A 183 3.87 12.70 -4.93
N THR A 184 4.10 14.00 -4.90
CA THR A 184 4.49 14.80 -3.73
C THR A 184 3.61 16.03 -3.67
N ILE A 185 3.20 16.43 -2.47
CA ILE A 185 2.44 17.67 -2.27
C ILE A 185 2.71 18.18 -0.87
N ASP A 186 3.05 19.46 -0.74
CA ASP A 186 3.37 20.04 0.55
C ASP A 186 2.09 20.25 1.38
N PRO A 187 2.09 19.95 2.70
CA PRO A 187 0.90 20.16 3.53
C PRO A 187 0.44 21.64 3.60
N ASN A 188 1.35 22.62 3.45
CA ASN A 188 0.97 24.03 3.41
C ASN A 188 0.32 24.41 2.07
N GLU A 189 0.77 23.78 0.98
CA GLU A 189 0.15 23.91 -0.34
C GLU A 189 -1.27 23.34 -0.32
N VAL A 190 -1.46 22.15 0.27
CA VAL A 190 -2.80 21.55 0.47
C VAL A 190 -3.72 22.50 1.22
N GLN A 191 -3.25 23.10 2.33
CA GLN A 191 -4.06 24.04 3.09
C GLN A 191 -4.45 25.25 2.24
N SER A 192 -3.48 25.86 1.56
CA SER A 192 -3.69 27.05 0.72
C SER A 192 -4.73 26.78 -0.38
N LEU A 193 -4.55 25.69 -1.15
CA LEU A 193 -5.45 25.29 -2.22
C LEU A 193 -6.87 25.00 -1.73
N THR A 194 -7.03 24.46 -0.52
CA THR A 194 -8.36 24.19 0.04
C THR A 194 -9.11 25.45 0.46
N GLU A 195 -8.40 26.48 0.94
CA GLU A 195 -9.02 27.76 1.28
C GLU A 195 -9.40 28.53 0.01
N GLU A 196 -8.58 28.43 -1.06
CA GLU A 196 -8.93 28.95 -2.39
C GLU A 196 -10.17 28.25 -2.96
N ALA A 197 -10.24 26.92 -2.87
CA ALA A 197 -11.39 26.15 -3.35
C ALA A 197 -12.69 26.47 -2.57
N LYS A 198 -12.58 26.79 -1.28
CA LYS A 198 -13.71 27.19 -0.43
C LYS A 198 -14.21 28.61 -0.76
N GLY A 199 -13.34 29.51 -1.19
CA GLY A 199 -13.68 30.89 -1.54
C GLY A 199 -14.26 31.06 -2.95
N ALA A 200 -14.18 30.03 -3.80
CA ALA A 200 -14.69 30.05 -5.17
C ALA A 200 -16.16 29.58 -5.31
N LEU A 201 -16.80 29.17 -4.22
CA LEU A 201 -18.20 28.70 -4.13
C LEU A 201 -19.08 29.75 -3.42
#